data_AF-G5QGS5-F1
#
_entry.id   AF-G5QGS5-F1
#
_cell.length_a   1.000
_cell.length_b   1.000
_cell.length_c   1.000
_cell.angle_alpha   90.00
_cell.angle_beta   90.00
_cell.angle_gamma   90.00
#
_symmetry.space_group_name_H-M   'P 1'
#
loop_
_entity.id
_entity.type
_entity.pdbx_description
1 polymer ?
#
loop_
_entity_poly.entity_id
_entity_poly.type
_entity_poly.pdbx_seq_one_letter_code
_entity_poly.pdbx_strand_id
1 'polypeptide(L)'
;RGARGEGKFERISWDEAYDIIATNMQRLIKEYGNESIYLNYGTGTLGGTLTRSWPPGKTLVARLMNCCGGYLNHYGDYSSAQIAAGLNYTYGGWADGNSPSDIENSKLVVLFGNNPGETRMSGGGVTYYLEQARQKSNARMIIIDPRYTDTGAAINTNIL
;
A
#
# COMPACT_ATOMS: atom_id res chain seq x y z
N ARG A 1 2.96 32.59 11.16
CA ARG A 1 3.84 31.65 11.91
C ARG A 1 3.17 31.22 13.21
N GLY A 2 3.29 29.96 13.61
CA GLY A 2 2.78 29.40 14.86
C GLY A 2 3.49 28.09 15.21
N ALA A 3 3.21 27.50 16.37
CA ALA A 3 3.78 26.20 16.72
C ALA A 3 3.23 25.07 15.81
N ARG A 4 3.99 23.96 15.69
CA ARG A 4 3.54 22.79 14.92
C ARG A 4 2.20 22.28 15.48
N GLY A 5 1.20 22.12 14.62
CA GLY A 5 -0.15 21.69 15.00
C GLY A 5 -1.16 22.82 15.24
N GLU A 6 -0.76 24.09 15.26
CA GLU A 6 -1.69 25.22 15.50
C GLU A 6 -2.49 25.66 14.27
N GLY A 7 -2.20 25.13 13.08
CA GLY A 7 -2.88 25.52 11.84
C GLY A 7 -2.61 26.96 11.36
N LYS A 8 -1.62 27.66 11.94
CA LYS A 8 -1.26 29.05 11.57
C LYS A 8 -0.16 29.08 10.51
N PHE A 9 -0.55 29.28 9.25
CA PHE A 9 0.37 29.32 8.11
C PHE A 9 0.65 30.75 7.64
N GLU A 10 1.80 30.93 7.00
CA GLU A 10 2.21 32.15 6.29
C GLU A 10 2.54 31.74 4.86
N ARG A 11 2.13 32.55 3.87
CA ARG A 11 2.43 32.28 2.47
C ARG A 11 3.85 32.75 2.16
N ILE A 12 4.63 31.87 1.53
CA ILE A 12 5.98 32.16 1.02
C ILE A 12 6.05 31.90 -0.49
N SER A 13 7.12 32.38 -1.14
CA SER A 13 7.38 32.07 -2.55
C SER A 13 7.94 30.64 -2.72
N TRP A 14 7.92 30.14 -3.95
CA TRP A 14 8.56 28.85 -4.26
C TRP A 14 10.08 28.88 -4.07
N ASP A 15 10.73 29.99 -4.43
CA ASP A 15 12.17 30.17 -4.25
C ASP A 15 12.55 30.13 -2.76
N GLU A 16 11.78 30.81 -1.91
CA GLU A 16 11.98 30.80 -0.47
C GLU A 16 11.79 29.38 0.11
N ALA A 17 10.75 28.67 -0.33
CA ALA A 17 10.53 27.29 0.10
C ALA A 17 11.68 26.36 -0.32
N TYR A 18 12.15 26.50 -1.56
CA TYR A 18 13.27 25.72 -2.10
C TYR A 18 14.55 25.97 -1.30
N ASP A 19 14.92 27.23 -1.07
CA ASP A 19 16.13 27.59 -0.33
C ASP A 19 16.11 27.08 1.11
N ILE A 20 14.96 27.18 1.79
CA ILE A 20 14.78 26.66 3.14
C ILE A 20 14.99 25.13 3.17
N ILE A 21 14.40 24.39 2.23
CA ILE A 21 14.52 22.92 2.18
C ILE A 21 15.95 22.51 1.83
N ALA A 22 16.52 23.08 0.76
CA ALA A 22 17.85 22.73 0.28
C ALA A 22 18.93 23.03 1.32
N THR A 23 18.90 24.22 1.93
CA THR A 23 19.87 24.63 2.95
C THR A 23 19.80 23.74 4.18
N ASN A 24 18.59 23.42 4.66
CA ASN A 24 18.45 22.53 5.81
C ASN A 24 18.89 21.11 5.50
N MET A 25 18.54 20.58 4.32
CA MET A 25 18.97 19.24 3.89
C MET A 25 20.50 19.15 3.82
N GLN A 26 21.16 20.11 3.19
CA GLN A 26 22.63 20.17 3.11
C GLN A 26 23.27 20.29 4.49
N ARG A 27 22.71 21.11 5.39
CA ARG A 27 23.20 21.24 6.78
C ARG A 27 23.10 19.92 7.53
N LEU A 28 21.95 19.25 7.48
CA LEU A 28 21.72 17.98 8.16
C LEU A 28 22.65 16.88 7.64
N ILE A 29 22.82 16.78 6.31
CA ILE A 29 23.75 15.82 5.70
C ILE A 29 25.19 16.10 6.17
N LYS A 30 25.61 17.37 6.21
CA LYS A 30 26.96 17.74 6.65
C LYS A 30 27.20 17.42 8.14
N GLU A 31 26.20 17.64 8.99
CA GLU A 31 26.32 17.56 10.44
C GLU A 31 26.11 16.13 10.97
N TYR A 32 25.21 15.37 10.36
CA TYR A 32 24.73 14.07 10.85
C TYR A 32 24.85 12.92 9.82
N GLY A 33 25.28 13.21 8.60
CA GLY A 33 25.34 12.23 7.51
C GLY A 33 24.00 12.01 6.81
N ASN A 34 24.03 11.24 5.71
CA ASN A 34 22.84 11.00 4.86
C ASN A 34 21.70 10.25 5.57
N GLU A 35 21.99 9.46 6.61
CA GLU A 35 20.97 8.76 7.39
C GLU A 35 20.09 9.70 8.23
N SER A 36 20.44 10.98 8.33
CA SER A 36 19.57 12.00 8.92
C SER A 36 18.37 12.38 8.05
N ILE A 37 18.39 12.02 6.76
CA ILE A 37 17.29 12.25 5.83
C ILE A 37 16.46 10.97 5.75
N TYR A 38 15.22 11.02 6.22
CA TYR A 38 14.30 9.89 6.18
C TYR A 38 13.25 10.07 5.08
N LEU A 39 13.12 9.06 4.21
CA LEU A 39 12.04 8.99 3.24
C LEU A 39 10.95 8.03 3.76
N ASN A 40 9.86 8.61 4.25
CA ASN A 40 8.72 7.83 4.69
C ASN A 40 8.02 7.16 3.49
N TYR A 41 7.66 5.89 3.63
CA TYR A 41 6.89 5.21 2.59
C TYR A 41 5.43 5.64 2.60
N GLY A 42 4.80 5.54 1.44
CA GLY A 42 3.38 5.75 1.27
C GLY A 42 2.86 4.92 0.11
N THR A 43 1.64 4.42 0.23
CA THR A 43 0.94 3.66 -0.82
C THR A 43 -0.37 4.38 -1.18
N GLY A 44 -1.10 3.89 -2.19
CA GLY A 44 -2.32 4.55 -2.68
C GLY A 44 -2.01 5.77 -3.54
N THR A 45 -2.47 6.96 -3.12
CA THR A 45 -2.37 8.23 -3.88
C THR A 45 -0.95 8.57 -4.31
N LEU A 46 0.07 8.16 -3.53
CA LEU A 46 1.48 8.35 -3.88
C LEU A 46 1.81 7.79 -5.28
N GLY A 47 1.24 6.64 -5.64
CA GLY A 47 1.45 6.01 -6.95
C GLY A 47 0.85 6.82 -8.09
N GLY A 48 -0.30 7.47 -7.85
CA GLY A 48 -0.95 8.35 -8.82
C GLY A 48 -0.27 9.71 -8.97
N THR A 49 0.27 10.28 -7.89
CA THR A 49 0.90 11.62 -7.90
C THR A 49 2.38 11.59 -8.25
N LEU A 50 3.12 10.58 -7.77
CA LEU A 50 4.57 10.46 -7.98
C LEU A 50 4.94 9.35 -8.98
N THR A 51 3.95 8.83 -9.75
CA THR A 51 4.07 7.77 -10.77
C THR A 51 4.52 6.39 -10.26
N ARG A 52 4.92 6.29 -8.99
CA ARG A 52 5.35 5.03 -8.34
C ARG A 52 5.11 5.12 -6.84
N SER A 53 4.35 4.18 -6.28
CA SER A 53 4.18 4.01 -4.83
C SER A 53 5.09 2.92 -4.26
N TRP A 54 5.36 1.87 -5.03
CA TRP A 54 6.14 0.72 -4.59
C TRP A 54 6.97 0.10 -5.74
N PRO A 55 8.20 -0.40 -5.46
CA PRO A 55 8.95 -0.22 -4.23
C PRO A 55 9.42 1.24 -4.06
N PRO A 56 9.48 1.77 -2.83
CA PRO A 56 9.68 3.20 -2.56
C PRO A 56 11.06 3.71 -2.99
N GLY A 57 12.07 2.82 -3.02
CA GLY A 57 13.39 3.11 -3.57
C GLY A 57 13.42 3.38 -5.09
N LYS A 58 12.32 3.11 -5.81
CA LYS A 58 12.19 3.38 -7.25
C LYS A 58 11.37 4.64 -7.57
N THR A 59 11.11 5.49 -6.57
CA THR A 59 10.42 6.78 -6.77
C THR A 59 11.38 7.86 -7.27
N LEU A 60 10.85 8.91 -7.89
CA LEU A 60 11.65 10.08 -8.29
C LEU A 60 12.31 10.77 -7.09
N VAL A 61 11.64 10.78 -5.94
CA VAL A 61 12.17 11.32 -4.69
C VAL A 61 13.34 10.47 -4.18
N ALA A 62 13.19 9.14 -4.17
CA ALA A 62 14.30 8.25 -3.81
C ALA A 62 15.50 8.42 -4.77
N ARG A 63 15.25 8.60 -6.08
CA ARG A 63 16.32 8.89 -7.04
C ARG A 63 17.04 10.19 -6.71
N LEU A 64 16.32 11.26 -6.41
CA LEU A 64 16.89 12.54 -5.99
C LEU A 64 17.78 12.37 -4.75
N MET A 65 17.28 11.69 -3.72
CA MET A 65 18.05 11.46 -2.48
C MET A 65 19.31 10.62 -2.71
N ASN A 66 19.26 9.64 -3.61
CA ASN A 66 20.46 8.89 -4.02
C ASN A 66 21.50 9.78 -4.72
N CYS A 67 21.07 10.74 -5.55
CA CYS A 67 21.98 11.74 -6.14
C CYS A 67 22.60 12.67 -5.07
N CYS A 68 21.97 12.81 -3.91
CA CYS A 68 22.49 13.58 -2.78
C CYS A 68 23.38 12.75 -1.82
N GLY A 69 23.68 11.48 -2.13
CA GLY A 69 24.54 10.62 -1.32
C GLY A 69 23.80 9.55 -0.51
N GLY A 70 22.49 9.41 -0.70
CA GLY A 70 21.67 8.40 -0.04
C GLY A 70 20.75 8.98 1.04
N TYR A 71 20.04 8.10 1.74
CA TYR A 71 19.08 8.47 2.78
C TYR A 71 18.79 7.27 3.70
N LEU A 72 18.22 7.51 4.87
CA LEU A 72 17.70 6.45 5.73
C LEU A 72 16.43 5.86 5.12
N ASN A 73 16.52 4.57 4.77
CA ASN A 73 15.41 3.82 4.22
C ASN A 73 14.64 3.08 5.32
N HIS A 74 13.48 2.53 4.97
CA HIS A 74 12.66 1.70 5.86
C HIS A 74 12.69 0.24 5.41
N TYR A 75 12.32 -0.66 6.32
CA TYR A 75 12.14 -2.08 6.05
C TYR A 75 10.68 -2.47 6.18
N GLY A 76 10.13 -3.11 5.14
CA GLY A 76 8.75 -3.57 5.10
C GLY A 76 7.69 -2.45 5.07
N ASP A 77 6.44 -2.85 5.23
CA ASP A 77 5.31 -1.94 5.43
C ASP A 77 4.37 -2.49 6.52
N TYR A 78 3.43 -1.66 6.99
CA TYR A 78 2.54 -1.99 8.10
C TYR A 78 1.56 -3.15 7.80
N SER A 79 1.41 -3.56 6.55
CA SER A 79 0.39 -4.51 6.07
C SER A 79 0.95 -5.81 5.49
N SER A 80 2.14 -5.78 4.88
CA SER A 80 2.69 -6.89 4.09
C SER A 80 3.93 -7.54 4.70
N ALA A 81 4.52 -6.98 5.76
CA ALA A 81 5.78 -7.47 6.33
C ALA A 81 5.71 -8.96 6.74
N GLN A 82 4.62 -9.38 7.40
CA GLN A 82 4.44 -10.78 7.80
C GLN A 82 4.15 -11.70 6.62
N ILE A 83 3.48 -11.19 5.59
CA ILE A 83 3.26 -11.93 4.34
C ILE A 83 4.60 -12.21 3.67
N ALA A 84 5.46 -11.19 3.52
CA ALA A 84 6.78 -11.33 2.92
C ALA A 84 7.65 -12.33 3.70
N ALA A 85 7.60 -12.31 5.03
CA ALA A 85 8.31 -13.28 5.87
C ALA A 85 7.80 -14.71 5.64
N GLY A 86 6.48 -14.93 5.70
CA GLY A 86 5.87 -16.26 5.51
C GLY A 86 6.09 -16.83 4.11
N LEU A 87 5.92 -16.02 3.07
CA LEU A 87 6.10 -16.45 1.68
C LEU A 87 7.55 -16.88 1.41
N ASN A 88 8.54 -16.25 2.05
CA ASN A 88 9.93 -16.66 1.87
C ASN A 88 10.20 -18.08 2.38
N TYR A 89 9.57 -18.50 3.48
CA TYR A 89 9.69 -19.87 3.99
C TYR A 89 8.92 -20.89 3.14
N THR A 90 7.80 -20.48 2.53
CA THR A 90 6.94 -21.39 1.76
C THR A 90 7.35 -21.51 0.29
N TYR A 91 7.77 -20.40 -0.33
CA TYR A 91 7.99 -20.28 -1.77
C TYR A 91 9.40 -19.78 -2.13
N GLY A 92 10.26 -19.45 -1.16
CA GLY A 92 11.62 -18.96 -1.42
C GLY A 92 11.69 -17.50 -1.91
N GLY A 93 10.58 -16.76 -1.82
CA GLY A 93 10.49 -15.37 -2.26
C GLY A 93 9.06 -14.87 -2.30
N TRP A 94 8.83 -13.75 -3.01
CA TRP A 94 7.47 -13.26 -3.27
C TRP A 94 6.72 -14.21 -4.19
N ALA A 95 5.46 -14.47 -3.88
CA ALA A 95 4.56 -15.28 -4.70
C ALA A 95 3.44 -14.39 -5.24
N ASP A 96 3.25 -14.44 -6.56
CA ASP A 96 2.12 -13.78 -7.20
C ASP A 96 0.86 -14.65 -7.11
N GLY A 97 -0.30 -13.99 -7.20
CA GLY A 97 -1.60 -14.63 -7.20
C GLY A 97 -2.27 -14.62 -8.57
N ASN A 98 -3.36 -15.38 -8.69
CA ASN A 98 -4.21 -15.34 -9.88
C ASN A 98 -5.01 -14.04 -9.96
N SER A 99 -5.39 -13.66 -11.18
CA SER A 99 -6.38 -12.61 -11.39
C SER A 99 -7.70 -12.97 -10.69
N PRO A 100 -8.43 -11.99 -10.09
CA PRO A 100 -9.77 -12.24 -9.56
C PRO A 100 -10.76 -12.82 -10.58
N SER A 101 -10.53 -12.62 -11.88
CA SER A 101 -11.35 -13.25 -12.93
C SER A 101 -11.25 -14.77 -12.96
N ASP A 102 -10.15 -15.34 -12.46
CA ASP A 102 -9.89 -16.79 -12.48
C ASP A 102 -10.72 -17.58 -11.45
N ILE A 103 -11.44 -16.88 -10.57
CA ILE A 103 -12.38 -17.48 -9.62
C ILE A 103 -13.45 -18.30 -10.36
N GLU A 104 -13.81 -17.93 -11.59
CA GLU A 104 -14.78 -18.68 -12.41
C GLU A 104 -14.31 -20.10 -12.80
N ASN A 105 -13.01 -20.39 -12.68
CA ASN A 105 -12.46 -21.73 -12.95
C ASN A 105 -12.36 -22.60 -11.68
N SER A 106 -12.74 -22.06 -10.52
CA SER A 106 -12.67 -22.75 -9.23
C SER A 106 -13.95 -23.52 -8.91
N LYS A 107 -13.85 -24.62 -8.15
CA LYS A 107 -15.01 -25.34 -7.57
C LYS A 107 -15.28 -24.97 -6.12
N LEU A 108 -14.27 -24.44 -5.43
CA LEU A 108 -14.31 -24.01 -4.04
C LEU A 108 -13.47 -22.74 -3.93
N VAL A 109 -14.00 -21.75 -3.22
CA VAL A 109 -13.33 -20.49 -2.92
C VAL A 109 -13.43 -20.26 -1.42
N VAL A 110 -12.29 -20.03 -0.78
CA VAL A 110 -12.22 -19.75 0.66
C VAL A 110 -11.70 -18.34 0.85
N LEU A 111 -12.53 -17.47 1.42
CA LEU A 111 -12.18 -16.10 1.79
C LEU A 111 -11.83 -16.07 3.26
N PHE A 112 -10.54 -16.18 3.59
CA PHE A 112 -10.05 -16.17 4.96
C PHE A 112 -9.59 -14.76 5.34
N GLY A 113 -10.33 -14.09 6.23
CA GLY A 113 -10.07 -12.71 6.64
C GLY A 113 -10.07 -11.73 5.46
N ASN A 114 -10.75 -12.09 4.37
CA ASN A 114 -10.75 -11.32 3.12
C ASN A 114 -12.13 -10.71 2.88
N ASN A 115 -12.20 -9.38 3.00
CA ASN A 115 -13.43 -8.61 2.88
C ASN A 115 -13.37 -7.60 1.71
N PRO A 116 -13.46 -8.06 0.45
CA PRO A 116 -13.43 -7.20 -0.72
C PRO A 116 -14.58 -6.19 -0.80
N GLY A 117 -15.72 -6.46 -0.15
CA GLY A 117 -16.84 -5.53 0.01
C GLY A 117 -16.42 -4.18 0.57
N GLU A 118 -15.60 -4.17 1.62
CA GLU A 118 -15.11 -2.94 2.26
C GLU A 118 -13.73 -2.51 1.74
N THR A 119 -12.84 -3.47 1.48
CA THR A 119 -11.41 -3.18 1.26
C THR A 119 -11.01 -2.97 -0.20
N ARG A 120 -11.92 -3.24 -1.14
CA ARG A 120 -11.68 -3.16 -2.59
C ARG A 120 -12.76 -2.36 -3.33
N MET A 121 -13.41 -1.43 -2.63
CA MET A 121 -14.52 -0.61 -3.12
C MET A 121 -14.17 0.36 -4.27
N SER A 122 -12.89 0.63 -4.54
CA SER A 122 -12.44 1.61 -5.54
C SER A 122 -12.62 1.17 -7.01
N GLY A 123 -13.53 0.24 -7.31
CA GLY A 123 -13.84 -0.18 -8.68
C GLY A 123 -12.89 -1.21 -9.29
N GLY A 124 -12.01 -1.84 -8.49
CA GLY A 124 -11.15 -2.95 -8.96
C GLY A 124 -11.90 -4.24 -9.33
N GLY A 125 -13.24 -4.21 -9.31
CA GLY A 125 -14.11 -5.28 -9.80
C GLY A 125 -14.08 -6.57 -8.99
N VAL A 126 -13.35 -6.67 -7.88
CA VAL A 126 -13.18 -7.94 -7.16
C VAL A 126 -14.50 -8.48 -6.62
N THR A 127 -15.35 -7.62 -6.05
CA THR A 127 -16.73 -7.99 -5.65
C THR A 127 -17.58 -8.40 -6.85
N TYR A 128 -17.43 -7.72 -7.99
CA TYR A 128 -18.09 -8.10 -9.24
C TYR A 128 -17.61 -9.46 -9.76
N TYR A 129 -16.30 -9.74 -9.75
CA TYR A 129 -15.74 -11.01 -10.18
C TYR A 129 -16.16 -12.16 -9.26
N LEU A 130 -16.26 -11.92 -7.95
CA LEU A 130 -16.81 -12.90 -7.02
C LEU A 130 -18.26 -13.26 -7.34
N GLU A 131 -19.12 -12.26 -7.60
CA GLU A 131 -20.50 -12.52 -8.02
C GLU A 131 -20.59 -13.20 -9.39
N GLN A 132 -19.79 -12.76 -10.37
CA GLN A 132 -19.75 -13.37 -11.70
C GLN A 132 -19.30 -14.83 -11.63
N ALA A 133 -18.25 -15.11 -10.85
CA ALA A 133 -17.78 -16.48 -10.64
C ALA A 133 -18.86 -17.31 -9.96
N ARG A 134 -19.54 -16.79 -8.94
CA ARG A 134 -20.68 -17.47 -8.30
C ARG A 134 -21.77 -17.84 -9.32
N GLN A 135 -22.10 -16.92 -10.23
CA GLN A 135 -23.10 -17.16 -11.27
C GLN A 135 -22.65 -18.18 -12.33
N LYS A 136 -21.36 -18.20 -12.68
CA LYS A 136 -20.83 -19.02 -13.77
C LYS A 136 -20.31 -20.39 -13.35
N SER A 137 -19.65 -20.50 -12.20
CA SER A 137 -18.82 -21.65 -11.84
C SER A 137 -19.48 -22.61 -10.84
N ASN A 138 -20.63 -22.23 -10.27
CA ASN A 138 -21.26 -22.93 -9.14
C ASN A 138 -20.26 -23.19 -7.99
N ALA A 139 -19.18 -22.41 -7.90
CA ALA A 139 -18.18 -22.60 -6.86
C ALA A 139 -18.81 -22.45 -5.49
N ARG A 140 -18.51 -23.39 -4.60
CA ARG A 140 -18.85 -23.23 -3.19
C ARG A 140 -18.01 -22.10 -2.62
N MET A 141 -18.65 -21.12 -2.00
CA MET A 141 -17.98 -20.01 -1.33
C MET A 141 -17.99 -20.27 0.18
N ILE A 142 -16.84 -20.13 0.84
CA ILE A 142 -16.69 -20.19 2.30
C ILE A 142 -16.02 -18.91 2.75
N ILE A 143 -16.61 -18.25 3.76
CA ILE A 143 -16.05 -17.04 4.35
C ILE A 143 -15.69 -17.36 5.80
N ILE A 144 -14.44 -17.08 6.16
CA ILE A 144 -13.92 -17.20 7.52
C ILE A 144 -13.55 -15.79 7.96
N ASP A 145 -14.42 -15.17 8.74
CA ASP A 145 -14.23 -13.82 9.26
C ASP A 145 -14.90 -13.72 10.64
N PRO A 146 -14.25 -13.11 11.65
CA PRO A 146 -14.86 -12.94 12.97
C PRO A 146 -16.07 -11.98 12.95
N ARG A 147 -16.27 -11.22 11.87
CA ARG A 147 -17.38 -10.28 11.70
C ARG A 147 -18.31 -10.73 10.58
N TYR A 148 -19.58 -10.37 10.72
CA TYR A 148 -20.52 -10.41 9.59
C TYR A 148 -20.24 -9.21 8.68
N THR A 149 -19.35 -9.41 7.71
CA THR A 149 -18.84 -8.34 6.82
C THR A 149 -19.78 -8.04 5.65
N ASP A 150 -19.58 -6.91 4.98
CA ASP A 150 -20.31 -6.57 3.74
C ASP A 150 -20.11 -7.63 2.64
N THR A 151 -18.93 -8.27 2.59
CA THR A 151 -18.70 -9.41 1.69
C THR A 151 -19.60 -10.61 2.05
N GLY A 152 -19.71 -10.91 3.35
CA GLY A 152 -20.61 -11.96 3.85
C GLY A 152 -22.07 -11.68 3.51
N ALA A 153 -22.51 -10.43 3.71
CA ALA A 153 -23.85 -9.98 3.36
C ALA A 153 -24.14 -10.09 1.86
N ALA A 154 -23.19 -9.72 1.00
CA ALA A 154 -23.35 -9.74 -0.45
C ALA A 154 -23.44 -11.16 -1.03
N ILE A 155 -22.62 -12.09 -0.52
CA ILE A 155 -22.49 -13.45 -1.09
C ILE A 155 -23.60 -14.39 -0.56
N ASN A 156 -24.31 -14.03 0.53
CA ASN A 156 -25.41 -14.78 1.15
C ASN A 156 -25.06 -16.27 1.38
N THR A 157 -23.91 -16.52 2.01
CA THR A 157 -23.41 -17.87 2.32
C THR A 157 -23.12 -18.03 3.80
N ASN A 158 -23.05 -19.28 4.27
CA ASN A 158 -22.71 -19.59 5.66
C ASN A 158 -21.31 -19.07 6.00
N ILE A 159 -21.25 -18.19 6.98
CA ILE A 159 -20.00 -17.69 7.58
C ILE A 159 -19.60 -18.65 8.69
N LEU A 160 -18.35 -19.08 8.68
CA LEU A 160 -17.74 -19.94 9.71
C LEU A 160 -16.81 -19.13 10.60
#